data_AF-A0A2U1MQF2-F1
#
_entry.id   AF-A0A2U1MQF2-F1
#
_cell.length_a   1.000
_cell.length_b   1.000
_cell.length_c   1.000
_cell.angle_alpha   90.00
_cell.angle_beta   90.00
_cell.angle_gamma   90.00
#
_symmetry.space_group_name_H-M   'P 1'
#
loop_
_entity.id
_entity.type
_entity.pdbx_description
1 polymer ?
#
loop_
_entity_poly.entity_id
_entity_poly.type
_entity_poly.pdbx_seq_one_letter_code
_entity_poly.pdbx_strand_id
1 'polypeptide(L)'
;MEFSREMITQHFYMAVDQAAKKLGVGLSSLKRQCRAMGIKRWPSRKLNSLQELIKHFQDENAGEKSDPNTQEIIRRLEVLKRQVEENPDFELPINIKKLRQRAFKAKYKKKKKTVNLVLSL
;
A
#
# COMPACT_ATOMS: atom_id res chain seq x y z
N MET A 1 -8.02 0.88 -28.16
CA MET A 1 -6.81 1.31 -27.45
C MET A 1 -6.37 0.19 -26.54
N GLU A 2 -5.15 -0.28 -26.72
CA GLU A 2 -4.49 -1.24 -25.85
C GLU A 2 -3.53 -0.45 -24.96
N PHE A 3 -3.63 -0.59 -23.64
CA PHE A 3 -2.70 0.06 -22.73
C PHE A 3 -1.51 -0.85 -22.51
N SER A 4 -0.32 -0.27 -22.38
CA SER A 4 0.85 -1.05 -21.98
C SER A 4 0.77 -1.39 -20.49
N ARG A 5 1.49 -2.44 -20.07
CA ARG A 5 1.56 -2.84 -18.67
C ARG A 5 2.13 -1.72 -17.81
N GLU A 6 3.12 -0.99 -18.31
CA GLU A 6 3.78 0.13 -17.65
C GLU A 6 2.81 1.30 -17.40
N MET A 7 1.96 1.60 -18.38
CA MET A 7 0.94 2.64 -18.21
C MET A 7 -0.08 2.26 -17.12
N ILE A 8 -0.47 0.98 -17.04
CA ILE A 8 -1.39 0.49 -16.02
C ILE A 8 -0.74 0.51 -14.62
N THR A 9 0.53 0.12 -14.50
CA THR A 9 1.22 0.02 -13.20
C THR A 9 1.38 1.38 -12.52
N GLN A 10 1.54 2.46 -13.29
CA GLN A 10 1.55 3.85 -12.77
C GLN A 10 0.27 4.22 -11.98
N HIS A 11 -0.83 3.51 -12.23
CA HIS A 11 -2.13 3.78 -11.61
C HIS A 11 -2.42 2.85 -10.43
N PHE A 12 -1.52 1.93 -10.07
CA PHE A 12 -1.80 0.95 -9.03
C PHE A 12 -2.07 1.54 -7.64
N TYR A 13 -1.63 2.77 -7.35
CA TYR A 13 -1.85 3.44 -6.07
C TYR A 13 -3.25 4.03 -5.89
N MET A 14 -4.08 4.05 -6.94
CA MET A 14 -5.45 4.52 -6.87
C MET A 14 -6.46 3.39 -7.05
N ALA A 15 -7.73 3.66 -6.80
CA ALA A 15 -8.77 2.66 -7.00
C ALA A 15 -8.96 2.38 -8.52
N VAL A 16 -9.36 1.16 -8.88
CA VAL A 16 -9.44 0.73 -10.28
C VAL A 16 -10.44 1.56 -11.10
N ASP A 17 -11.50 2.06 -10.45
CA ASP A 17 -12.47 2.99 -11.01
C ASP A 17 -11.85 4.37 -11.30
N GLN A 18 -11.00 4.87 -10.40
CA GLN A 18 -10.26 6.11 -10.62
C GLN A 18 -9.23 5.96 -11.76
N ALA A 19 -8.54 4.82 -11.81
CA ALA A 19 -7.62 4.50 -12.90
C ALA A 19 -8.36 4.47 -14.25
N ALA A 20 -9.51 3.81 -14.31
CA ALA A 20 -10.34 3.75 -15.52
C ALA A 20 -10.77 5.14 -16.00
N LYS A 21 -11.22 6.00 -15.07
CA LYS A 21 -11.56 7.40 -15.35
C LYS A 21 -10.37 8.19 -15.90
N LYS A 22 -9.19 8.07 -15.27
CA LYS A 22 -7.96 8.76 -15.73
C LYS A 22 -7.51 8.29 -17.11
N LEU A 23 -7.67 7.01 -17.40
CA LEU A 23 -7.32 6.40 -18.69
C LEU A 23 -8.40 6.61 -19.76
N GLY A 24 -9.52 7.26 -19.44
CA GLY A 24 -10.62 7.51 -20.38
C GLY A 24 -11.32 6.23 -20.87
N VAL A 25 -11.31 5.15 -20.08
CA VAL A 25 -11.91 3.87 -20.47
C VAL A 25 -12.96 3.38 -19.48
N GLY A 26 -13.88 2.55 -19.99
CA GLY A 26 -14.84 1.85 -19.15
C GLY A 26 -14.16 0.88 -18.18
N LEU A 27 -14.64 0.81 -16.94
CA LEU A 27 -14.10 -0.06 -15.89
C LEU A 27 -13.99 -1.53 -16.32
N SER A 28 -15.00 -2.06 -17.01
CA SER A 28 -15.01 -3.43 -17.51
C SER A 28 -13.93 -3.65 -18.58
N SER A 29 -13.68 -2.66 -19.45
CA SER A 29 -12.64 -2.72 -20.46
C SER A 29 -11.25 -2.74 -19.83
N LEU A 30 -10.99 -1.85 -18.87
CA LEU A 30 -9.72 -1.83 -18.13
C LEU A 30 -9.47 -3.16 -17.41
N LYS A 31 -10.48 -3.70 -16.71
CA LYS A 31 -10.36 -4.99 -16.02
C LYS A 31 -10.11 -6.14 -17.00
N ARG A 32 -10.70 -6.12 -18.19
CA ARG A 32 -10.45 -7.14 -19.23
C ARG A 32 -9.00 -7.08 -19.70
N GLN A 33 -8.48 -5.89 -19.99
CA GLN A 33 -7.09 -5.69 -20.39
C GLN A 33 -6.10 -6.08 -19.29
N CYS A 34 -6.36 -5.69 -18.03
CA CYS A 34 -5.55 -6.10 -16.89
C CYS A 34 -5.45 -7.62 -16.80
N ARG A 35 -6.57 -8.35 -16.93
CA ARG A 35 -6.58 -9.82 -16.89
C ARG A 35 -5.82 -10.44 -18.05
N ALA A 36 -5.93 -9.88 -19.26
CA ALA A 36 -5.16 -10.32 -20.42
C ALA A 36 -3.64 -10.19 -20.18
N MET A 37 -3.21 -9.19 -19.41
CA MET A 37 -1.81 -9.00 -19.00
C MET A 37 -1.42 -9.80 -17.75
N GLY A 38 -2.28 -10.69 -17.26
CA GLY A 38 -2.01 -11.50 -16.06
C GLY A 38 -2.22 -10.77 -14.72
N ILE A 39 -2.81 -9.57 -14.71
CA ILE A 39 -3.14 -8.82 -13.50
C ILE A 39 -4.54 -9.25 -13.05
N LYS A 40 -4.64 -10.30 -12.21
CA LYS A 40 -5.95 -10.82 -11.77
C LYS A 40 -6.58 -9.95 -10.68
N ARG A 41 -5.75 -9.42 -9.78
CA ARG A 41 -6.19 -8.56 -8.67
C ARG A 41 -5.54 -7.18 -8.76
N TRP A 42 -6.36 -6.14 -8.61
CA TRP A 42 -5.86 -4.76 -8.53
C TRP A 42 -5.14 -4.53 -7.19
N PRO A 43 -3.87 -4.10 -7.18
CA PRO A 43 -3.02 -4.15 -5.98
C PRO A 43 -3.13 -2.94 -5.06
N SER A 44 -3.99 -1.95 -5.36
CA SER A 44 -4.04 -0.67 -4.64
C SER A 44 -4.12 -0.77 -3.13
N ARG A 45 -4.99 -1.65 -2.61
CA ARG A 45 -5.12 -1.86 -1.16
C ARG A 45 -3.84 -2.39 -0.52
N LYS A 46 -3.10 -3.26 -1.21
CA LYS A 46 -1.82 -3.81 -0.72
C LYS A 46 -0.73 -2.73 -0.74
N LEU A 47 -0.59 -2.03 -1.86
CA LEU A 47 0.42 -1.00 -2.04
C LEU A 47 0.23 0.18 -1.09
N ASN A 48 -1.00 0.69 -0.95
CA ASN A 48 -1.30 1.79 -0.03
C ASN A 48 -1.03 1.36 1.42
N SER A 49 -1.36 0.12 1.77
CA SER A 49 -1.04 -0.40 3.10
C SER A 49 0.46 -0.52 3.36
N LEU A 50 1.27 -0.90 2.37
CA LEU A 50 2.73 -0.95 2.49
C LEU A 50 3.30 0.47 2.60
N GLN A 51 2.81 1.40 1.79
CA GLN A 51 3.23 2.81 1.83
C GLN A 51 2.93 3.47 3.18
N GLU A 52 1.75 3.22 3.75
CA GLU A 52 1.43 3.69 5.10
C GLU A 52 2.34 3.09 6.17
N LEU A 53 2.71 1.82 6.02
CA LEU A 53 3.59 1.15 6.98
C LEU A 53 5.03 1.66 6.87
N ILE A 54 5.53 1.88 5.65
CA ILE A 54 6.84 2.50 5.39
C ILE A 54 6.87 3.90 6.03
N LYS A 55 5.85 4.73 5.75
CA LYS A 55 5.76 6.07 6.33
C LYS A 55 5.76 6.02 7.86
N HIS A 56 5.01 5.11 8.46
CA HIS A 56 4.95 4.96 9.91
C HIS A 56 6.33 4.70 10.53
N PHE A 57 7.11 3.78 9.95
CA PHE A 57 8.45 3.48 10.44
C PHE A 57 9.47 4.57 10.09
N GLN A 58 9.30 5.28 8.99
CA GLN A 58 10.11 6.47 8.67
C GLN A 58 9.87 7.58 9.69
N ASP A 59 8.61 7.85 10.05
CA ASP A 59 8.24 8.84 11.06
C ASP A 59 8.78 8.44 12.45
N GLU A 60 8.78 7.14 12.80
CA GLU A 60 9.40 6.65 14.04
C GLU A 60 10.94 6.75 14.02
N ASN A 61 11.57 6.57 12.86
CA ASN A 61 13.02 6.63 12.69
C ASN A 61 13.58 8.05 12.52
N ALA A 62 12.72 9.07 12.38
CA ALA A 62 13.12 10.46 12.18
C ALA A 62 13.67 11.16 13.45
N GLY A 63 13.73 10.47 14.60
CA GLY A 63 14.33 10.98 15.83
C GLY A 63 15.86 10.96 15.84
N GLU A 64 16.47 11.52 16.91
CA GLU A 64 17.93 11.72 17.04
C GLU A 64 18.79 10.45 16.97
N LYS A 65 18.19 9.25 17.01
CA LYS A 65 18.88 7.97 16.86
C LYS A 65 18.13 7.12 15.85
N SER A 66 18.70 6.96 14.67
CA SER A 66 18.22 5.98 13.70
C SER A 66 18.39 4.59 14.28
N ASP A 67 17.30 3.85 14.42
CA ASP A 67 17.31 2.46 14.89
C ASP A 67 17.64 1.53 13.69
N PRO A 68 18.75 0.79 13.70
CA PRO A 68 19.12 -0.12 12.61
C PRO A 68 18.04 -1.16 12.31
N ASN A 69 17.29 -1.59 13.33
CA ASN A 69 16.20 -2.54 13.14
C ASN A 69 15.02 -1.90 12.39
N THR A 70 14.68 -0.65 12.68
CA THR A 70 13.66 0.11 11.95
C THR A 70 14.07 0.35 10.49
N GLN A 71 15.34 0.66 10.23
CA GLN A 71 15.87 0.77 8.86
C GLN A 71 15.73 -0.54 8.07
N GLU A 72 16.06 -1.68 8.68
CA GLU A 72 15.91 -2.99 8.05
C GLU A 72 14.43 -3.32 7.78
N ILE A 73 13.51 -2.94 8.68
CA ILE A 73 12.07 -3.08 8.44
C ILE A 73 11.64 -2.25 7.22
N ILE A 74 12.05 -0.98 7.13
CA ILE A 74 11.73 -0.11 5.98
C ILE A 74 12.24 -0.75 4.68
N ARG A 75 13.50 -1.19 4.66
CA ARG A 75 14.12 -1.85 3.51
C ARG A 75 13.32 -3.07 3.05
N ARG A 76 12.90 -3.94 3.98
CA ARG A 76 12.07 -5.12 3.66
C ARG A 76 10.72 -4.73 3.09
N LEU A 77 10.08 -3.68 3.62
CA LEU A 77 8.79 -3.21 3.13
C LEU A 77 8.89 -2.61 1.72
N GLU A 78 9.98 -1.91 1.40
CA GLU A 78 10.25 -1.40 0.05
C GLU A 78 10.46 -2.53 -0.96
N VAL A 79 11.19 -3.58 -0.60
CA VAL A 79 11.36 -4.77 -1.45
C VAL A 79 10.00 -5.43 -1.73
N LEU A 80 9.17 -5.62 -0.70
CA LEU A 80 7.82 -6.19 -0.86
C LEU A 80 6.91 -5.31 -1.71
N LYS A 81 7.04 -3.98 -1.59
CA LYS A 81 6.31 -3.02 -2.42
C LYS A 81 6.65 -3.23 -3.89
N ARG A 82 7.94 -3.31 -4.24
CA ARG A 82 8.40 -3.59 -5.62
C ARG A 82 7.88 -4.93 -6.14
N GLN A 83 7.92 -5.98 -5.31
CA GLN A 83 7.38 -7.30 -5.68
C GLN A 83 5.88 -7.25 -6.00
N VAL A 84 5.11 -6.41 -5.30
CA VAL A 84 3.67 -6.21 -5.60
C VAL A 84 3.46 -5.37 -6.86
N GLU A 85 4.35 -4.42 -7.16
CA GLU A 85 4.31 -3.63 -8.41
C GLU A 85 4.60 -4.51 -9.64
N GLU A 86 5.61 -5.38 -9.56
CA GLU A 86 5.98 -6.33 -10.61
C GLU A 86 4.92 -7.43 -10.77
N ASN A 87 4.45 -7.97 -9.64
CA ASN A 87 3.44 -9.00 -9.57
C ASN A 87 2.27 -8.60 -8.65
N PRO A 88 1.19 -8.03 -9.19
CA PRO A 88 0.01 -7.64 -8.42
C PRO A 88 -0.68 -8.78 -7.66
N ASP A 89 -0.50 -10.03 -8.10
CA ASP A 89 -1.03 -11.21 -7.44
C ASP A 89 -0.14 -11.73 -6.31
N PHE A 90 1.02 -11.11 -6.07
CA PHE A 90 1.93 -11.47 -4.99
C PHE A 90 1.23 -11.51 -3.63
N GLU A 91 1.44 -12.62 -2.92
CA GLU A 91 0.95 -12.86 -1.56
C GLU A 91 1.95 -12.29 -0.55
N LEU A 92 1.50 -11.33 0.26
CA LEU A 92 2.36 -10.78 1.31
C LEU A 92 2.67 -11.86 2.37
N PRO A 93 3.92 -11.96 2.82
CA PRO A 93 4.32 -12.88 3.88
C PRO A 93 3.52 -12.69 5.17
N ILE A 94 3.32 -13.78 5.91
CA ILE A 94 2.49 -13.81 7.14
C ILE A 94 3.02 -12.85 8.20
N ASN A 95 4.35 -12.78 8.38
CA ASN A 95 5.01 -11.87 9.31
C ASN A 95 4.68 -10.39 9.00
N ILE A 96 4.59 -10.03 7.71
CA ILE A 96 4.23 -8.67 7.28
C ILE A 96 2.76 -8.38 7.54
N LYS A 97 1.87 -9.36 7.27
CA LYS A 97 0.45 -9.27 7.62
C LYS A 97 0.26 -9.04 9.14
N LYS A 98 1.04 -9.74 9.98
CA LYS A 98 1.05 -9.57 11.44
C LYS A 98 1.63 -8.21 11.87
N LEU A 99 2.73 -7.77 11.26
CA LEU A 99 3.36 -6.46 11.52
C LEU A 99 2.36 -5.32 11.27
N ARG A 100 1.72 -5.33 10.10
CA ARG A 100 0.65 -4.38 9.74
C ARG A 100 -0.45 -4.35 10.79
N GLN A 101 -0.92 -5.51 11.22
CA GLN A 101 -2.00 -5.59 12.21
C GLN A 101 -1.60 -4.93 13.54
N ARG A 102 -0.37 -5.18 14.01
CA ARG A 102 0.15 -4.58 15.25
C ARG A 102 0.27 -3.06 15.12
N ALA A 103 0.92 -2.57 14.06
CA ALA A 103 1.10 -1.15 13.81
C ALA A 103 -0.23 -0.40 13.72
N PHE A 104 -1.19 -0.92 12.95
CA PHE A 104 -2.48 -0.25 12.75
C PHE A 104 -3.37 -0.31 14.00
N LYS A 105 -3.31 -1.40 14.80
CA LYS A 105 -3.95 -1.45 16.11
C LYS A 105 -3.37 -0.40 17.06
N ALA A 106 -2.04 -0.21 17.06
CA ALA A 106 -1.40 0.83 17.87
C ALA A 106 -1.84 2.23 17.44
N LYS A 107 -1.86 2.50 16.13
CA LYS A 107 -2.34 3.77 15.54
C LYS A 107 -3.81 4.06 15.90
N TYR A 108 -4.69 3.06 15.77
CA TYR A 108 -6.10 3.20 16.16
C TYR A 108 -6.26 3.52 17.65
N LYS A 109 -5.53 2.80 18.53
CA LYS A 109 -5.55 3.06 19.98
C LYS A 109 -5.06 4.47 20.32
N LYS A 110 -3.97 4.95 19.68
CA LYS A 110 -3.48 6.33 19.84
C LYS A 110 -4.57 7.34 19.43
N LYS A 111 -5.16 7.19 18.24
CA LYS A 111 -6.22 8.08 17.76
C LYS A 111 -7.44 8.11 18.69
N LYS A 112 -7.91 6.95 19.17
CA LYS A 112 -9.05 6.88 20.10
C LYS A 112 -8.76 7.59 21.42
N LYS A 113 -7.55 7.43 21.98
CA LYS A 113 -7.13 8.15 23.20
C LYS A 113 -7.13 9.66 22.98
N THR A 114 -6.57 10.13 21.87
CA THR A 114 -6.55 11.56 21.52
C THR A 114 -7.95 12.12 21.36
N VAL A 115 -8.84 11.43 20.63
CA VAL A 115 -10.25 11.87 20.46
C VAL A 115 -10.97 11.93 21.81
N ASN A 116 -10.80 10.91 22.66
CA ASN A 116 -11.40 10.91 23.99
C ASN A 116 -10.88 12.06 24.86
N LEU A 117 -9.58 12.37 24.80
CA LEU A 117 -8.97 13.50 25.52
C LEU A 117 -9.54 14.84 25.04
N VAL A 118 -9.65 15.04 23.72
CA VAL A 118 -10.22 16.26 23.13
C VAL A 118 -11.70 16.44 23.51
N LEU A 119 -12.46 15.35 23.62
CA LEU A 119 -13.86 15.38 24.05
C LEU A 119 -14.04 15.57 25.57
N SER A 120 -12.97 15.47 26.35
CA SER A 120 -12.98 15.65 27.81
C SER A 120 -12.47 17.03 28.25
N LEU A 121 -12.13 17.91 27.30
CA LEU A 121 -11.70 19.29 27.48
C LEU A 121 -12.84 20.23 27.08
#